data_AF-A0A8J7MD80-F1
#
_entry.id   AF-A0A8J7MD80-F1
#
_cell.length_a   1.000
_cell.length_b   1.000
_cell.length_c   1.000
_cell.angle_alpha   90.00
_cell.angle_beta   90.00
_cell.angle_gamma   90.00
#
_symmetry.space_group_name_H-M   'P 1'
#
loop_
_entity.id
_entity.type
_entity.pdbx_description
1 polymer ?
#
loop_
_entity_poly.entity_id
_entity_poly.type
_entity_poly.pdbx_seq_one_letter_code
_entity_poly.pdbx_strand_id
1 'polypeptide(L)'
;MKKDDPSGIRLLAQKLGISAATVSRALRPETAHMVKESRRKEIIELADAMQFRPNPGARYIRKGMNPTLVVVIPNEEEVFFSEFYSRFLAGVLHAVAETDWEVRITTLRPQGDSFVEALRPLSLDCSGVIYAGTPLNSDEIE
;
A
#
# COMPACT_ATOMS: atom_id res chain seq x y z
N MET A 1 -14.59 -19.67 -11.29
CA MET A 1 -15.54 -18.56 -11.00
C MET A 1 -15.77 -17.76 -12.28
N LYS A 2 -17.03 -17.47 -12.64
CA LYS A 2 -17.34 -16.57 -13.77
C LYS A 2 -16.92 -15.14 -13.43
N LYS A 3 -16.35 -14.41 -14.40
CA LYS A 3 -15.67 -13.11 -14.25
C LYS A 3 -16.58 -11.96 -13.79
N ASP A 4 -17.91 -12.16 -13.78
CA ASP A 4 -18.92 -11.13 -13.56
C ASP A 4 -19.78 -11.31 -12.30
N ASP A 5 -19.50 -12.31 -11.46
CA ASP A 5 -20.27 -12.48 -10.22
C ASP A 5 -19.89 -11.36 -9.23
N PRO A 6 -20.86 -10.55 -8.75
CA PRO A 6 -20.56 -9.46 -7.82
C PRO A 6 -19.91 -10.02 -6.56
N SER A 7 -18.73 -9.51 -6.23
CA SER A 7 -17.96 -9.90 -5.04
C SER A 7 -17.59 -8.67 -4.20
N GLY A 8 -17.26 -8.90 -2.93
CA GLY A 8 -16.90 -7.84 -1.97
C GLY A 8 -17.99 -6.78 -1.81
N ILE A 9 -17.63 -5.50 -1.95
CA ILE A 9 -18.53 -4.35 -1.79
C ILE A 9 -19.74 -4.42 -2.75
N ARG A 10 -19.56 -4.93 -3.97
CA ARG A 10 -20.64 -5.03 -4.95
C ARG A 10 -21.72 -6.03 -4.52
N LEU A 11 -21.31 -7.12 -3.87
CA LEU A 11 -22.23 -8.13 -3.35
C LEU A 11 -23.04 -7.60 -2.16
N LEU A 12 -22.39 -6.87 -1.25
CA LEU A 12 -23.06 -6.18 -0.14
C LEU A 12 -24.09 -5.17 -0.66
N ALA A 13 -23.70 -4.38 -1.66
CA ALA A 13 -24.55 -3.37 -2.29
C ALA A 13 -25.79 -4.00 -2.94
N GLN A 14 -25.61 -5.13 -3.64
CA GLN A 14 -26.71 -5.88 -4.25
C GLN A 14 -27.68 -6.46 -3.19
N LYS A 15 -27.16 -7.07 -2.13
CA LYS A 15 -27.99 -7.65 -1.04
C LYS A 15 -28.83 -6.59 -0.31
N LEU A 16 -28.32 -5.37 -0.19
CA LEU A 16 -29.00 -4.26 0.50
C LEU A 16 -29.78 -3.34 -0.44
N GLY A 17 -29.73 -3.56 -1.76
CA GLY A 17 -30.41 -2.71 -2.75
C GLY A 17 -29.90 -1.26 -2.77
N ILE A 18 -28.61 -1.04 -2.50
CA ILE A 18 -27.99 0.29 -2.45
C ILE A 18 -26.78 0.38 -3.38
N SER A 19 -26.25 1.60 -3.55
CA SER A 19 -25.04 1.80 -4.34
C SER A 19 -23.79 1.28 -3.63
N ALA A 20 -22.81 0.79 -4.38
CA ALA A 20 -21.48 0.42 -3.86
C ALA A 20 -20.77 1.62 -3.19
N ALA A 21 -21.07 2.85 -3.62
CA ALA A 21 -20.55 4.06 -2.99
C ALA A 21 -21.11 4.26 -1.57
N THR A 22 -22.40 3.96 -1.34
CA THR A 22 -23.03 4.03 -0.02
C THR A 22 -22.41 3.01 0.94
N VAL A 23 -22.22 1.76 0.49
CA VAL A 23 -21.53 0.71 1.26
C VAL A 23 -20.09 1.15 1.58
N SER A 24 -19.36 1.64 0.58
CA SER A 24 -17.98 2.12 0.78
C SER A 24 -17.89 3.27 1.78
N ARG A 25 -18.88 4.17 1.82
CA ARG A 25 -18.89 5.29 2.78
C ARG A 25 -19.21 4.83 4.20
N ALA A 26 -20.15 3.90 4.34
CA ALA A 26 -20.57 3.35 5.63
C ALA A 26 -19.46 2.57 6.35
N LEU A 27 -18.65 1.83 5.58
CA LEU A 27 -17.55 1.01 6.08
C LEU A 27 -16.26 1.81 6.37
N ARG A 28 -16.23 3.11 6.07
CA ARG A 28 -15.07 3.98 6.30
C ARG A 28 -15.33 4.94 7.45
N PRO A 29 -14.49 4.97 8.50
CA PRO A 29 -14.66 5.90 9.62
C PRO A 29 -14.78 7.35 9.18
N GLU A 30 -13.94 7.79 8.23
CA GLU A 30 -13.83 9.19 7.80
C GLU A 30 -15.10 9.67 7.06
N THR A 31 -15.82 8.76 6.40
CA THR A 31 -17.01 9.08 5.61
C THR A 31 -18.30 8.49 6.20
N ALA A 32 -18.22 7.83 7.36
CA ALA A 32 -19.34 7.18 8.02
C ALA A 32 -20.48 8.17 8.31
N HIS A 33 -20.14 9.41 8.65
CA HIS A 33 -21.08 10.49 8.92
C HIS A 33 -21.98 10.86 7.72
N MET A 34 -21.58 10.49 6.49
CA MET A 34 -22.37 10.73 5.27
C MET A 34 -23.49 9.71 5.06
N VAL A 35 -23.62 8.70 5.93
CA VAL A 35 -24.61 7.63 5.83
C VAL A 35 -25.46 7.64 7.10
N LYS A 36 -26.79 7.55 6.96
CA LYS A 36 -27.70 7.46 8.10
C LYS A 36 -27.27 6.31 9.03
N GLU A 37 -27.27 6.56 10.34
CA GLU A 37 -26.77 5.63 11.34
C GLU A 37 -27.46 4.26 11.27
N SER A 38 -28.79 4.24 11.13
CA SER A 38 -29.57 3.01 10.96
C SER A 38 -29.09 2.19 9.75
N ARG A 39 -28.90 2.85 8.61
CA ARG A 39 -28.41 2.20 7.38
C ARG A 39 -26.96 1.76 7.51
N ARG A 40 -26.12 2.53 8.20
CA ARG A 40 -24.73 2.15 8.48
C ARG A 40 -24.67 0.87 9.32
N LYS A 41 -25.52 0.75 10.33
CA LYS A 41 -25.61 -0.43 11.19
C LYS A 41 -25.96 -1.69 10.38
N GLU A 42 -26.99 -1.62 9.53
CA GLU A 42 -27.36 -2.71 8.61
C GLU A 42 -26.20 -3.15 7.70
N ILE A 43 -25.44 -2.17 7.18
CA ILE A 43 -24.27 -2.44 6.32
C ILE A 43 -23.16 -3.17 7.09
N ILE A 44 -22.87 -2.74 8.32
CA ILE A 44 -21.82 -3.35 9.17
C ILE A 44 -22.23 -4.77 9.56
N GLU A 45 -23.47 -4.97 10.00
CA GLU A 45 -23.99 -6.29 10.37
C GLU A 45 -23.92 -7.28 9.21
N LEU A 46 -24.29 -6.85 8.00
CA LEU A 46 -24.17 -7.70 6.82
C LEU A 46 -22.71 -7.96 6.45
N ALA A 47 -21.83 -6.96 6.52
CA ALA A 47 -20.41 -7.14 6.25
C ALA A 47 -19.78 -8.14 7.22
N ASP A 48 -20.11 -8.07 8.51
CA ASP A 48 -19.65 -9.01 9.53
C ASP A 48 -20.22 -10.42 9.31
N ALA A 49 -21.52 -10.55 9.01
CA ALA A 49 -22.14 -11.84 8.69
C ALA A 49 -21.50 -12.51 7.46
N MET A 50 -21.00 -11.71 6.52
CA MET A 50 -20.30 -12.18 5.32
C MET A 50 -18.78 -12.29 5.49
N GLN A 51 -18.26 -12.03 6.69
CA GLN A 51 -16.82 -11.97 6.97
C GLN A 51 -16.06 -11.05 5.99
N PHE A 52 -16.73 -10.00 5.52
CA PHE A 52 -16.16 -9.03 4.61
C PHE A 52 -15.34 -7.99 5.40
N ARG A 53 -14.11 -7.78 4.95
CA ARG A 53 -13.25 -6.71 5.40
C ARG A 53 -12.82 -5.86 4.18
N PRO A 54 -12.96 -4.53 4.24
CA PRO A 54 -12.45 -3.67 3.18
C PRO A 54 -10.96 -3.93 2.95
N ASN A 55 -10.55 -4.16 1.70
CA ASN A 55 -9.15 -4.31 1.34
C ASN A 55 -8.55 -2.92 1.02
N PRO A 56 -7.58 -2.41 1.80
CA PRO A 56 -6.89 -1.17 1.50
C PRO A 56 -6.23 -1.18 0.11
N GLY A 57 -5.67 -2.31 -0.31
CA GLY A 57 -5.06 -2.50 -1.64
C GLY A 57 -6.02 -2.29 -2.80
N ALA A 58 -7.32 -2.59 -2.63
CA ALA A 58 -8.32 -2.31 -3.65
C ALA A 58 -8.52 -0.80 -3.91
N ARG A 59 -8.18 0.05 -2.93
CA ARG A 59 -8.17 1.52 -3.07
C ARG A 59 -7.01 1.95 -3.97
N TYR A 60 -5.83 1.37 -3.77
CA TYR A 60 -4.63 1.68 -4.54
C TYR A 60 -4.79 1.27 -6.01
N ILE A 61 -5.31 0.06 -6.25
CA ILE A 61 -5.62 -0.43 -7.60
C ILE A 61 -6.60 0.50 -8.31
N ARG A 62 -7.66 0.97 -7.63
CA ARG A 62 -8.65 1.89 -8.22
C ARG A 62 -8.07 3.28 -8.50
N LYS A 63 -7.16 3.77 -7.67
CA LYS A 63 -6.47 5.07 -7.86
C LYS A 63 -5.35 4.99 -8.91
N GLY A 64 -4.90 3.79 -9.28
CA GLY A 64 -3.75 3.60 -10.16
C GLY A 64 -2.42 3.96 -9.52
N MET A 65 -2.38 4.08 -8.19
CA MET A 65 -1.19 4.51 -7.45
C MET A 65 -1.14 3.76 -6.11
N ASN A 66 -0.03 3.05 -5.87
CA ASN A 66 0.27 2.46 -4.57
C ASN A 66 1.16 3.43 -3.80
N PRO A 67 0.68 4.11 -2.75
CA PRO A 67 1.44 5.12 -2.00
C PRO A 67 2.47 4.45 -1.09
N THR A 68 3.25 3.52 -1.62
CA THR A 68 4.38 2.89 -0.95
C THR A 68 5.65 3.50 -1.53
N LEU A 69 6.52 3.97 -0.65
CA LEU A 69 7.89 4.39 -0.96
C LEU A 69 8.84 3.27 -0.51
N VAL A 70 9.72 2.82 -1.40
CA VAL A 70 10.71 1.80 -1.08
C VAL A 70 12.05 2.48 -0.81
N VAL A 71 12.62 2.25 0.36
CA VAL A 71 13.97 2.70 0.71
C VAL A 71 14.90 1.51 0.65
N VAL A 72 15.85 1.53 -0.29
CA VAL A 72 16.88 0.51 -0.44
C VAL A 72 18.13 0.97 0.31
N ILE A 73 18.52 0.19 1.32
CA ILE A 73 19.73 0.41 2.10
C ILE A 73 20.78 -0.68 1.81
N PRO A 74 22.06 -0.45 2.12
CA PRO A 74 23.08 -1.47 1.98
C PRO A 74 22.77 -2.70 2.87
N ASN A 75 23.27 -3.88 2.49
CA ASN A 75 23.06 -5.15 3.18
C ASN A 75 24.20 -5.45 4.19
N GLU A 76 24.70 -4.43 4.86
CA GLU A 76 25.78 -4.48 5.83
C GLU A 76 25.22 -4.23 7.23
N GLU A 77 25.71 -4.97 8.23
CA GLU A 77 25.21 -4.84 9.62
C GLU A 77 25.45 -3.42 10.18
N GLU A 78 26.54 -2.79 9.76
CA GLU A 78 26.94 -1.43 10.14
C GLU A 78 25.90 -0.37 9.78
N VAL A 79 25.03 -0.64 8.80
CA VAL A 79 23.94 0.25 8.40
C VAL A 79 22.98 0.51 9.57
N PHE A 80 22.70 -0.51 10.38
CA PHE A 80 21.78 -0.38 11.52
C PHE A 80 22.37 0.37 12.71
N PHE A 81 23.70 0.49 12.77
CA PHE A 81 24.42 1.22 13.82
C PHE A 81 24.89 2.60 13.36
N SER A 82 24.72 2.92 12.08
CA SER A 82 25.14 4.18 11.50
C SER A 82 24.22 5.33 11.90
N GLU A 83 24.81 6.41 12.43
CA GLU A 83 24.10 7.65 12.71
C GLU A 83 23.47 8.25 11.44
N PHE A 84 24.17 8.14 10.30
CA PHE A 84 23.67 8.63 9.02
C PHE A 84 22.38 7.92 8.62
N TYR A 85 22.40 6.58 8.56
CA TYR A 85 21.22 5.81 8.14
C TYR A 85 20.07 5.95 9.14
N SER A 86 20.38 5.99 10.44
CA SER A 86 19.38 6.23 11.49
C SER A 86 18.64 7.56 11.28
N ARG A 87 19.37 8.66 11.06
CA ARG A 87 18.78 9.98 10.83
C ARG A 87 18.07 10.08 9.48
N PHE A 88 18.64 9.49 8.44
CA PHE A 88 18.05 9.44 7.11
C PHE A 88 16.70 8.72 7.13
N LEU A 89 16.64 7.51 7.70
CA LEU A 89 15.40 6.74 7.83
C LEU A 89 14.38 7.48 8.71
N ALA A 90 14.81 8.07 9.82
CA ALA A 90 13.93 8.90 10.65
C ALA A 90 13.34 10.09 9.87
N GLY A 91 14.14 10.75 9.03
CA GLY A 91 13.67 11.83 8.16
C GLY A 91 12.65 11.38 7.12
N VAL A 92 12.87 10.22 6.48
CA VAL A 92 11.92 9.63 5.53
C VAL A 92 10.60 9.31 6.22
N LEU A 93 10.65 8.64 7.38
CA LEU A 93 9.47 8.29 8.17
C LEU A 93 8.71 9.55 8.64
N HIS A 94 9.43 10.58 9.07
CA HIS A 94 8.84 11.84 9.47
C HIS A 94 8.10 12.53 8.30
N ALA A 95 8.68 12.52 7.10
CA ALA A 95 8.10 13.15 5.92
C ALA A 95 6.77 12.49 5.49
N VAL A 96 6.58 11.20 5.76
CA VAL A 96 5.35 10.48 5.41
C VAL A 96 4.35 10.37 6.55
N ALA A 97 4.71 10.76 7.78
CA ALA A 97 3.96 10.47 9.01
C ALA A 97 2.49 10.94 8.98
N GLU A 98 2.23 12.08 8.35
CA GLU A 98 0.90 12.69 8.25
C GLU A 98 0.22 12.44 6.89
N THR A 99 0.66 11.39 6.19
CA THR A 99 0.16 11.04 4.86
C THR A 99 -0.37 9.61 4.82
N ASP A 100 -1.10 9.29 3.75
CA ASP A 100 -1.52 7.90 3.47
C ASP A 100 -0.37 7.03 2.89
N TRP A 101 0.89 7.50 2.95
CA TRP A 101 2.04 6.80 2.39
C TRP A 101 2.68 5.83 3.37
N GLU A 102 3.03 4.65 2.87
CA GLU A 102 3.78 3.63 3.59
C GLU A 102 5.25 3.67 3.16
N VAL A 103 6.16 3.33 4.07
CA VAL A 103 7.59 3.20 3.79
C VAL A 103 8.01 1.75 3.98
N ARG A 104 8.57 1.16 2.94
CA ARG A 104 9.17 -0.17 2.97
C ARG A 104 10.69 -0.05 2.91
N ILE A 105 11.37 -0.44 3.98
CA ILE A 105 12.83 -0.50 4.04
C ILE A 105 13.26 -1.91 3.60
N THR A 106 14.18 -1.99 2.65
CA THR A 106 14.67 -3.25 2.11
C THR A 106 16.16 -3.16 1.81
N THR A 107 16.81 -4.31 1.70
CA THR A 107 18.19 -4.44 1.26
C THR A 107 18.21 -5.02 -0.15
N LEU A 108 19.19 -4.64 -0.96
CA LEU A 108 19.42 -5.24 -2.27
C LEU A 108 20.70 -6.08 -2.23
N ARG A 109 20.63 -7.33 -2.70
CA ARG A 109 21.80 -8.16 -3.01
C ARG A 109 21.76 -8.50 -4.49
N PRO A 110 22.57 -7.85 -5.35
CA PRO A 110 22.69 -8.24 -6.74
C PRO A 110 23.19 -9.68 -6.81
N GLN A 111 22.40 -10.60 -7.37
CA GLN A 111 22.85 -11.94 -7.75
C GLN A 111 22.88 -11.98 -9.28
N GLY A 112 24.03 -11.67 -9.88
CA GLY A 112 24.20 -11.54 -11.34
C GLY A 112 24.33 -10.08 -11.82
N ASP A 113 24.78 -9.92 -13.06
CA ASP A 113 25.45 -8.73 -13.61
C ASP A 113 24.58 -7.45 -13.80
N SER A 114 23.35 -7.34 -13.27
CA SER A 114 22.53 -6.13 -13.44
C SER A 114 21.76 -5.71 -12.19
N PHE A 115 22.05 -4.51 -11.70
CA PHE A 115 21.32 -3.84 -10.61
C PHE A 115 19.84 -3.60 -10.97
N VAL A 116 19.54 -3.29 -12.24
CA VAL A 116 18.17 -3.06 -12.73
C VAL A 116 17.29 -4.30 -12.54
N GLU A 117 17.81 -5.49 -12.86
CA GLU A 117 17.08 -6.75 -12.67
C GLU A 117 16.80 -7.04 -11.19
N ALA A 118 17.78 -6.74 -10.31
CA ALA A 118 17.61 -6.90 -8.87
C ALA A 118 16.58 -5.89 -8.30
N LEU A 119 16.50 -4.68 -8.85
CA LEU A 119 15.58 -3.62 -8.41
C LEU A 119 14.14 -3.83 -8.91
N ARG A 120 13.96 -4.42 -10.09
CA ARG A 120 12.66 -4.63 -10.74
C ARG A 120 11.59 -5.26 -9.82
N PRO A 121 11.82 -6.36 -9.09
CA PRO A 121 10.79 -6.92 -8.22
C PRO A 121 10.40 -5.99 -7.07
N LEU A 122 11.31 -5.11 -6.63
CA LEU A 122 11.06 -4.15 -5.54
C LEU A 122 10.21 -2.95 -5.98
N SER A 123 10.16 -2.67 -7.28
CA SER A 123 9.44 -1.51 -7.82
C SER A 123 8.00 -1.80 -8.24
N LEU A 124 7.62 -3.07 -8.38
CA LEU A 124 6.32 -3.50 -8.94
C LEU A 124 5.09 -3.01 -8.16
N ASP A 125 5.23 -2.83 -6.85
CA ASP A 125 4.15 -2.45 -5.94
C ASP A 125 4.46 -1.15 -5.20
N CYS A 126 5.28 -0.26 -5.76
CA CYS A 126 5.58 1.04 -5.16
C CYS A 126 5.35 2.19 -6.14
N SER A 127 5.23 3.41 -5.61
CA SER A 127 5.21 4.64 -6.43
C SER A 127 6.56 5.33 -6.52
N GLY A 128 7.57 4.85 -5.78
CA GLY A 128 8.90 5.45 -5.81
C GLY A 128 9.92 4.62 -5.04
N VAL A 129 11.18 4.77 -5.45
CA VAL A 129 12.34 4.14 -4.82
C VAL A 129 13.33 5.22 -4.41
N ILE A 130 13.80 5.15 -3.17
CA ILE A 130 14.97 5.88 -2.70
C ILE A 130 16.10 4.86 -2.53
N TYR A 131 17.12 4.98 -3.38
CA TYR A 131 18.31 4.16 -3.28
C TYR A 131 19.38 4.90 -2.47
N ALA A 132 19.68 4.38 -1.28
CA ALA A 132 20.74 4.85 -0.39
C ALA A 132 21.78 3.74 -0.21
N GLY A 133 22.06 2.97 -1.26
CA GLY A 133 23.02 1.87 -1.26
C GLY A 133 24.43 2.30 -1.64
N THR A 134 25.27 1.33 -2.01
CA THR A 134 26.60 1.58 -2.60
C THR A 134 26.47 2.44 -3.86
N PRO A 135 27.41 3.37 -4.11
CA PRO A 135 27.40 4.17 -5.33
C PRO A 135 27.27 3.30 -6.57
N LEU A 136 26.31 3.64 -7.43
CA LEU A 136 26.09 2.93 -8.68
C LEU A 136 27.02 3.49 -9.75
N ASN A 137 27.58 2.62 -10.57
CA ASN A 137 28.32 2.99 -11.76
C ASN A 137 27.39 3.03 -12.99
N SER A 138 27.83 3.72 -14.04
CA SER A 138 27.07 3.86 -15.29
C SER A 138 26.62 2.50 -15.86
N ASP A 139 27.53 1.53 -15.85
CA ASP A 139 27.31 0.18 -16.38
C ASP A 139 26.26 -0.62 -15.59
N GLU A 140 25.96 -0.22 -14.35
CA GLU A 140 24.95 -0.89 -13.51
C GLU A 140 23.54 -0.33 -13.73
N ILE A 141 23.42 0.85 -14.33
CA ILE A 141 22.15 1.57 -14.54
C ILE A 141 21.59 1.36 -15.96
N GLU A 142 22.43 0.95 -16.92
CA GLU A 142 22.03 0.56 -18.29
C GLU A 142 21.23 -0.76 -18.32
#